data_AF-A0A0B1SXZ9-F1
#
_entry.id   AF-A0A0B1SXZ9-F1
#
_cell.length_a   1.000
_cell.length_b   1.000
_cell.length_c   1.000
_cell.angle_alpha   90.00
_cell.angle_beta   90.00
_cell.angle_gamma   90.00
#
_symmetry.space_group_name_H-M   'P 1'
#
loop_
_entity.id
_entity.type
_entity.pdbx_description
1 polymer ?
#
loop_
_entity_poly.entity_id
_entity_poly.type
_entity_poly.pdbx_seq_one_letter_code
_entity_poly.pdbx_strand_id
1 'polypeptide(L)'
;MCLLFLIFSVLTIIPLAQQLNIFGITDVDCSAPLNRGHDFCKDGSPAHRFYYDTTLGKCLSFLYKGCGGNLNNYPTLSDCESKCTKAETVRCGGGNEAMGRCTTMEDCPTDSICRKSASESGICCDAKVEVDYEKELHPKCNEKQLMKVRTEKGRVPLLGKNCTHKFCPMDFECIQGQYLAHCCGSFMRFRLHQVSEDTYKILVRP
;
A
#
# COMPACT_ATOMS: atom_id res chain seq x y z
N MET A 1 38.76 -18.05 54.27
CA MET A 1 37.35 -17.70 54.55
C MET A 1 36.96 -16.57 53.61
N CYS A 2 36.57 -16.90 52.39
CA CYS A 2 35.16 -17.08 51.97
C CYS A 2 34.54 -15.74 51.54
N LEU A 3 34.93 -15.23 50.36
CA LEU A 3 34.18 -14.22 49.60
C LEU A 3 34.63 -14.17 48.12
N LEU A 4 34.89 -15.34 47.52
CA LEU A 4 35.29 -15.52 46.12
C LEU A 4 34.38 -16.51 45.35
N PHE A 5 33.18 -16.83 45.85
CA PHE A 5 32.30 -17.85 45.25
C PHE A 5 30.82 -17.48 45.26
N LEU A 6 30.44 -16.35 44.65
CA LEU A 6 29.05 -16.14 44.18
C LEU A 6 29.01 -15.49 42.78
N ILE A 7 30.08 -15.67 42.01
CA ILE A 7 30.07 -15.68 40.55
C ILE A 7 30.18 -17.16 40.18
N PHE A 8 29.33 -17.64 39.26
CA PHE A 8 29.14 -19.05 38.86
C PHE A 8 28.15 -19.89 39.68
N SER A 9 26.84 -19.70 39.45
CA SER A 9 25.87 -20.82 39.50
C SER A 9 24.49 -20.51 38.92
N VAL A 10 24.40 -19.69 37.86
CA VAL A 10 23.22 -19.73 36.97
C VAL A 10 23.65 -19.64 35.50
N LEU A 11 24.66 -20.43 35.12
CA LEU A 11 24.76 -20.97 33.77
C LEU A 11 23.79 -22.17 33.69
N THR A 12 22.50 -21.91 33.91
CA THR A 12 21.45 -22.86 33.53
C THR A 12 21.30 -22.75 32.02
N ILE A 13 22.02 -23.62 31.33
CA ILE A 13 21.62 -24.34 30.12
C ILE A 13 20.21 -23.95 29.66
N ILE A 14 20.08 -22.81 28.97
CA ILE A 14 18.91 -22.58 28.13
C ILE A 14 19.20 -23.45 26.90
N PRO A 15 18.35 -24.44 26.58
CA PRO A 15 18.55 -25.24 25.37
C PRO A 15 18.67 -24.29 24.17
N LEU A 16 19.64 -24.55 23.29
CA LEU A 16 19.91 -23.79 22.05
C LEU A 16 18.70 -23.69 21.09
N ALA A 17 17.54 -24.25 21.48
CA ALA A 17 16.27 -24.18 20.77
C ALA A 17 15.36 -23.02 21.21
N GLN A 18 15.79 -22.09 22.08
CA GLN A 18 14.99 -20.92 22.46
C GLN A 18 15.67 -19.55 22.30
N GLN A 19 16.81 -19.47 21.61
CA GLN A 19 17.37 -18.19 21.12
C GLN A 19 17.05 -17.89 19.65
N LEU A 20 15.92 -18.37 19.13
CA LEU A 20 15.30 -17.82 17.92
C LEU A 20 14.03 -17.03 18.24
N ASN A 21 14.04 -16.28 19.35
CA ASN A 21 13.01 -15.29 19.71
C ASN A 21 13.62 -14.06 20.40
N ILE A 22 14.78 -13.58 19.93
CA ILE A 22 15.47 -12.38 20.48
C ILE A 22 15.31 -11.12 19.62
N PHE A 23 14.61 -11.17 18.49
CA PHE A 23 14.09 -9.96 17.87
C PHE A 23 12.70 -10.21 17.29
N GLY A 24 11.68 -9.92 18.09
CA GLY A 24 10.35 -9.57 17.58
C GLY A 24 10.36 -8.20 16.87
N ILE A 25 11.42 -7.85 16.14
CA ILE A 25 11.39 -6.70 15.24
C ILE A 25 10.90 -7.25 13.92
N THR A 26 9.58 -7.31 13.75
CA THR A 26 9.05 -7.23 12.40
C THR A 26 9.45 -5.85 11.89
N ASP A 27 10.36 -5.79 10.93
CA ASP A 27 10.90 -4.55 10.35
C ASP A 27 9.82 -3.84 9.51
N VAL A 28 8.81 -3.32 10.21
CA VAL A 28 7.62 -2.69 9.65
C VAL A 28 7.74 -1.20 9.92
N ASP A 29 7.92 -0.42 8.86
CA ASP A 29 7.83 1.03 8.94
C ASP A 29 6.69 1.52 8.05
N CYS A 30 5.63 1.97 8.68
CA CYS A 30 4.48 2.58 8.00
C CYS A 30 4.62 4.11 7.92
N SER A 31 5.63 4.69 8.55
CA SER A 31 5.80 6.14 8.69
C SER A 31 6.86 6.71 7.75
N ALA A 32 7.82 5.89 7.30
CA ALA A 32 8.81 6.31 6.33
C ALA A 32 8.15 6.79 5.02
N PRO A 33 8.73 7.81 4.35
CA PRO A 33 8.22 8.29 3.08
C PRO A 33 8.33 7.23 1.98
N LEU A 34 7.58 7.38 0.89
CA LEU A 34 7.81 6.59 -0.32
C LEU A 34 9.27 6.76 -0.77
N ASN A 35 9.94 5.64 -1.04
CA ASN A 35 11.29 5.64 -1.59
C ASN A 35 11.40 4.65 -2.75
N ARG A 36 11.57 5.20 -3.96
CA ARG A 36 11.68 4.40 -5.20
C ARG A 36 13.00 3.65 -5.31
N GLY A 37 13.99 3.93 -4.47
CA GLY A 37 15.33 3.40 -4.60
C GLY A 37 16.16 4.14 -5.65
N HIS A 38 17.30 3.55 -6.00
CA HIS A 38 18.29 4.15 -6.90
C HIS A 38 18.01 3.83 -8.38
N ASP A 39 18.46 4.70 -9.29
CA ASP A 39 18.33 4.48 -10.74
C ASP A 39 19.14 3.30 -11.27
N PHE A 40 20.27 3.00 -10.62
CA PHE A 40 21.17 1.92 -11.02
C PHE A 40 21.25 0.86 -9.93
N CYS A 41 20.76 -0.33 -10.25
CA CYS A 41 20.76 -1.49 -9.37
C CYS A 41 21.53 -2.62 -10.05
N LYS A 42 22.52 -3.18 -9.35
CA LYS A 42 23.34 -4.29 -9.88
C LYS A 42 22.55 -5.61 -9.89
N ASP A 43 21.87 -5.89 -8.79
CA ASP A 43 21.25 -7.21 -8.54
C ASP A 43 19.73 -7.12 -8.28
N GLY A 44 19.08 -6.03 -8.72
CA GLY A 44 17.65 -5.79 -8.45
C GLY A 44 16.92 -5.29 -9.69
N SER A 45 15.71 -5.83 -9.92
CA SER A 45 14.84 -5.45 -11.02
C SER A 45 13.70 -4.56 -10.55
N PRO A 46 13.20 -3.63 -11.39
CA PRO A 46 12.03 -2.83 -11.06
C PRO A 46 10.81 -3.70 -10.74
N ALA A 47 10.05 -3.30 -9.73
CA ALA A 47 8.86 -4.02 -9.29
C ALA A 47 7.78 -3.06 -8.81
N HIS A 48 6.52 -3.42 -9.08
CA HIS A 48 5.37 -2.76 -8.46
C HIS A 48 5.33 -3.11 -6.98
N ARG A 49 5.26 -2.08 -6.14
CA ARG A 49 5.22 -2.20 -4.68
C ARG A 49 4.15 -1.26 -4.12
N PHE A 50 3.87 -1.44 -2.84
CA PHE A 50 2.93 -0.62 -2.08
C PHE A 50 3.66 0.03 -0.91
N TYR A 51 3.29 1.27 -0.59
CA TYR A 51 3.72 1.97 0.61
C TYR A 51 2.48 2.52 1.32
N TYR A 52 2.55 2.65 2.65
CA TYR A 52 1.51 3.30 3.43
C TYR A 52 1.72 4.80 3.44
N ASP A 53 0.71 5.54 2.98
CA ASP A 53 0.66 6.99 3.05
C ASP A 53 -0.07 7.41 4.33
N THR A 54 0.67 7.94 5.29
CA THR A 54 0.12 8.31 6.62
C THR A 54 -0.89 9.45 6.56
N THR A 55 -0.74 10.35 5.58
CA THR A 55 -1.68 11.46 5.34
C THR A 55 -3.03 10.92 4.87
N LEU A 56 -3.03 10.01 3.90
CA LEU A 56 -4.27 9.42 3.36
C LEU A 56 -4.78 8.22 4.17
N GLY A 57 -3.95 7.67 5.06
CA GLY A 57 -4.23 6.44 5.78
C GLY A 57 -4.44 5.24 4.86
N LYS A 58 -3.72 5.18 3.73
CA LYS A 58 -3.93 4.18 2.67
C LYS A 58 -2.63 3.63 2.12
N CYS A 59 -2.68 2.37 1.72
CA CYS A 59 -1.63 1.72 0.95
C CYS A 59 -1.77 2.07 -0.54
N LEU A 60 -0.73 2.68 -1.11
CA LEU A 60 -0.72 3.19 -2.47
C LEU A 60 0.45 2.61 -3.26
N SER A 61 0.26 2.42 -4.56
CA SER A 61 1.25 1.78 -5.42
C SER A 61 2.31 2.75 -5.93
N PHE A 62 3.52 2.22 -6.11
CA PHE A 62 4.66 2.90 -6.72
C PHE A 62 5.56 1.90 -7.45
N LEU A 63 6.38 2.39 -8.38
CA LEU A 63 7.45 1.62 -9.00
C LEU A 63 8.73 1.75 -8.19
N TYR A 64 9.07 0.66 -7.48
CA TYR A 64 10.38 0.46 -6.88
C TYR A 64 11.38 0.07 -7.96
N LYS A 65 12.58 0.67 -7.93
CA LYS A 65 13.60 0.51 -8.97
C LYS A 65 14.44 -0.77 -8.82
N GLY A 66 14.28 -1.50 -7.72
CA GLY A 66 14.88 -2.82 -7.53
C GLY A 66 15.93 -2.90 -6.42
N CYS A 67 16.52 -1.78 -6.01
CA CYS A 67 17.49 -1.70 -4.91
C CYS A 67 17.38 -0.38 -4.14
N GLY A 68 17.93 -0.36 -2.92
CA GLY A 68 17.78 0.76 -1.98
C GLY A 68 16.38 0.79 -1.38
N GLY A 69 15.82 1.98 -1.22
CA GLY A 69 14.50 2.13 -0.62
C GLY A 69 14.55 2.15 0.92
N ASN A 70 13.38 1.99 1.52
CA ASN A 70 13.19 1.82 2.96
C ASN A 70 12.14 0.73 3.20
N LEU A 71 11.75 0.56 4.45
CA LEU A 71 10.86 -0.52 4.90
C LEU A 71 9.38 -0.28 4.62
N ASN A 72 9.00 0.93 4.22
CA ASN A 72 7.65 1.23 3.74
C ASN A 72 7.50 0.76 2.28
N ASN A 73 7.70 -0.54 2.07
CA ASN A 73 7.79 -1.18 0.76
C ASN A 73 7.29 -2.62 0.84
N TYR A 74 6.06 -2.83 0.38
CA TYR A 74 5.34 -4.09 0.48
C TYR A 74 5.09 -4.69 -0.91
N PRO A 75 5.20 -6.02 -1.07
CA PRO A 75 5.04 -6.66 -2.38
C PRO A 75 3.57 -6.71 -2.82
N THR A 76 2.62 -6.73 -1.89
CA THR A 76 1.19 -6.72 -2.20
C THR A 76 0.44 -5.66 -1.40
N LEU A 77 -0.75 -5.29 -1.91
CA LEU A 77 -1.66 -4.38 -1.21
C LEU A 77 -2.07 -4.95 0.14
N SER A 78 -2.41 -6.25 0.18
CA SER A 78 -2.83 -6.93 1.42
C SER A 78 -1.72 -6.99 2.47
N ASP A 79 -0.46 -7.15 2.07
CA ASP A 79 0.68 -7.07 3.00
C ASP A 79 0.83 -5.68 3.61
N CYS A 80 0.65 -4.63 2.81
CA CYS A 80 0.70 -3.26 3.31
C CYS A 80 -0.47 -2.98 4.26
N GLU A 81 -1.69 -3.35 3.87
CA GLU A 81 -2.90 -3.09 4.65
C GLU A 81 -2.89 -3.83 5.98
N SER A 82 -2.48 -5.10 5.99
CA SER A 82 -2.39 -5.90 7.22
C SER A 82 -1.36 -5.38 8.22
N LYS A 83 -0.28 -4.76 7.73
CA LYS A 83 0.80 -4.22 8.58
C LYS A 83 0.55 -2.80 9.05
N CYS A 84 -0.09 -1.97 8.23
CA CYS A 84 -0.12 -0.52 8.46
C CYS A 84 -1.51 0.07 8.70
N THR A 85 -2.58 -0.56 8.20
CA THR A 85 -3.93 -0.01 8.34
C THR A 85 -4.51 -0.39 9.69
N LYS A 86 -4.73 0.60 10.56
CA LYS A 86 -5.37 0.41 11.87
C LYS A 86 -6.89 0.54 11.72
N ALA A 87 -7.64 -0.41 12.28
CA ALA A 87 -9.11 -0.45 12.18
C ALA A 87 -9.83 0.76 12.81
N GLU A 88 -9.20 1.46 13.77
CA GLU A 88 -9.88 2.45 14.61
C GLU A 88 -9.59 3.91 14.25
N THR A 89 -8.72 4.17 13.26
CA THR A 89 -8.36 5.54 12.93
C THR A 89 -9.32 6.15 11.90
N VAL A 90 -10.26 6.97 12.37
CA VAL A 90 -11.09 7.80 11.50
C VAL A 90 -10.28 9.00 10.98
N ARG A 91 -10.36 9.26 9.68
CA ARG A 91 -9.74 10.40 9.01
C ARG A 91 -10.68 10.95 7.96
N CYS A 92 -10.56 12.24 7.66
CA CYS A 92 -11.26 12.80 6.53
C CYS A 92 -10.62 12.39 5.20
N GLY A 93 -11.43 12.41 4.14
CA GLY A 93 -11.05 12.10 2.78
C GLY A 93 -9.92 12.99 2.29
N GLY A 94 -9.07 12.44 1.43
CA GLY A 94 -7.95 13.18 0.85
C GLY A 94 -6.87 13.63 1.86
N GLY A 95 -6.94 13.19 3.12
CA GLY A 95 -6.02 13.62 4.18
C GLY A 95 -6.30 15.05 4.67
N ASN A 96 -7.51 15.55 4.47
CA ASN A 96 -7.93 16.85 4.96
C ASN A 96 -8.10 16.85 6.49
N GLU A 97 -7.95 18.03 7.09
CA GLU A 97 -8.08 18.20 8.53
C GLU A 97 -9.54 18.07 8.99
N ALA A 98 -9.73 17.57 10.21
CA ALA A 98 -11.04 17.50 10.83
C ALA A 98 -11.51 18.90 11.24
N MET A 99 -12.77 19.21 10.94
CA MET A 99 -13.40 20.49 11.30
C MET A 99 -13.96 20.48 12.73
N GLY A 100 -14.02 19.31 13.36
CA GLY A 100 -14.58 19.14 14.70
C GLY A 100 -14.76 17.67 15.07
N ARG A 101 -15.32 17.43 16.26
CA ARG A 101 -15.77 16.11 16.72
C ARG A 101 -17.29 16.05 16.63
N CYS A 102 -17.83 14.84 16.46
CA CYS A 102 -19.27 14.64 16.36
C CYS A 102 -19.70 13.29 16.93
N THR A 103 -20.98 13.20 17.25
CA THR A 103 -21.72 11.97 17.57
C THR A 103 -22.90 11.82 16.63
N THR A 104 -23.47 12.94 16.18
CA THR A 104 -24.52 13.01 15.17
C THR A 104 -24.15 14.03 14.08
N MET A 105 -24.99 14.15 13.06
CA MET A 105 -24.73 15.07 11.95
C MET A 105 -24.89 16.54 12.36
N GLU A 106 -25.70 16.82 13.39
CA GLU A 106 -26.00 18.16 13.90
C GLU A 106 -24.83 18.79 14.64
N ASP A 107 -23.89 17.99 15.14
CA ASP A 107 -22.66 18.48 15.79
C ASP A 107 -21.69 19.14 14.79
N CYS A 108 -21.88 18.91 13.50
CA CYS A 108 -20.95 19.33 12.46
C CYS A 108 -21.34 20.68 11.84
N PRO A 109 -20.34 21.53 11.50
CA PRO A 109 -20.58 22.76 10.75
C PRO A 109 -21.35 22.54 9.43
N THR A 110 -21.94 23.61 8.90
CA THR A 110 -22.54 23.59 7.55
C THR A 110 -21.54 23.07 6.51
N ASP A 111 -22.04 22.31 5.55
CA ASP A 111 -21.25 21.66 4.49
C ASP A 111 -20.20 20.65 4.98
N SER A 112 -20.41 20.07 6.17
CA SER A 112 -19.58 18.97 6.68
C SER A 112 -20.41 17.77 7.13
N ILE A 113 -19.78 16.58 7.12
CA ILE A 113 -20.41 15.32 7.49
C ILE A 113 -19.74 14.71 8.72
N CYS A 114 -20.53 14.04 9.56
CA CYS A 114 -20.01 13.29 10.69
C CYS A 114 -19.53 11.91 10.23
N ARG A 115 -18.20 11.73 10.15
CA ARG A 115 -17.59 10.43 9.88
C ARG A 115 -17.39 9.69 11.20
N LYS A 116 -18.21 8.68 11.45
CA LYS A 116 -18.18 7.88 12.68
C LYS A 116 -17.07 6.83 12.68
N SER A 117 -16.58 6.53 13.87
CA SER A 117 -15.71 5.38 14.16
C SER A 117 -16.55 4.16 14.56
N ALA A 118 -15.88 3.03 14.82
CA ALA A 118 -16.51 1.85 15.41
C ALA A 118 -17.09 2.10 16.82
N SER A 119 -16.67 3.16 17.52
CA SER A 119 -17.19 3.54 18.84
C SER A 119 -18.32 4.59 18.78
N GLU A 120 -18.94 4.78 17.61
CA GLU A 120 -20.02 5.77 17.34
C GLU A 120 -19.64 7.25 17.54
N SER A 121 -18.45 7.53 18.09
CA SER A 121 -17.85 8.86 18.08
C SER A 121 -17.16 9.12 16.73
N GLY A 122 -17.23 10.35 16.24
CA GLY A 122 -16.75 10.72 14.91
C GLY A 122 -16.03 12.06 14.85
N ILE A 123 -15.65 12.41 13.63
CA ILE A 123 -15.08 13.71 13.28
C ILE A 123 -15.89 14.34 12.14
N CYS A 124 -15.95 15.67 12.14
CA CYS A 124 -16.57 16.43 11.06
C CYS A 124 -15.58 16.61 9.93
N CYS A 125 -15.99 16.24 8.72
CA CYS A 125 -15.18 16.31 7.52
C CYS A 125 -15.91 17.12 6.45
N ASP A 126 -15.18 17.93 5.69
CA ASP A 126 -15.74 18.69 4.57
C ASP A 126 -16.50 17.76 3.61
N ALA A 127 -17.78 18.03 3.40
CA ALA A 127 -18.67 17.15 2.65
C ALA A 127 -18.27 17.04 1.18
N LYS A 128 -17.81 18.16 0.59
CA LYS A 128 -17.39 18.19 -0.82
C LYS A 128 -16.11 17.38 -1.01
N VAL A 129 -15.15 17.52 -0.11
CA VAL A 129 -13.91 16.75 -0.09
C VAL A 129 -14.19 15.25 -0.01
N GLU A 130 -15.07 14.83 0.89
CA GLU A 130 -15.43 13.41 1.05
C GLU A 130 -16.03 12.84 -0.25
N VAL A 131 -16.96 13.58 -0.86
CA VAL A 131 -17.56 13.20 -2.15
C VAL A 131 -16.53 13.11 -3.26
N ASP A 132 -15.62 14.07 -3.36
CA ASP A 132 -14.61 14.10 -4.43
C ASP A 132 -13.55 13.00 -4.22
N TYR A 133 -13.13 12.76 -2.97
CA TYR A 133 -12.21 11.68 -2.63
C TYR A 133 -12.80 10.29 -2.90
N GLU A 134 -14.08 10.09 -2.59
CA GLU A 134 -14.77 8.82 -2.82
C GLU A 134 -14.86 8.47 -4.32
N LYS A 135 -15.03 9.48 -5.19
CA LYS A 135 -14.95 9.29 -6.65
C LYS A 135 -13.57 8.82 -7.10
N GLU A 136 -12.51 9.34 -6.48
CA GLU A 136 -11.13 8.95 -6.80
C GLU A 136 -10.73 7.58 -6.22
N LEU A 137 -11.41 7.12 -5.17
CA LEU A 137 -11.29 5.75 -4.67
C LEU A 137 -11.95 4.72 -5.59
N HIS A 138 -13.00 5.14 -6.29
CA HIS A 138 -13.76 4.32 -7.24
C HIS A 138 -13.71 4.90 -8.66
N PRO A 139 -12.51 5.07 -9.23
CA PRO A 139 -12.35 5.70 -10.52
C PRO A 139 -12.97 4.84 -11.62
N LYS A 140 -13.37 5.48 -12.71
CA LYS A 140 -13.87 4.82 -13.91
C LYS A 140 -12.97 5.20 -15.08
N CYS A 141 -12.65 4.21 -15.88
CA CYS A 141 -12.07 4.40 -17.20
C CYS A 141 -13.23 4.23 -18.18
N ASN A 142 -13.48 5.22 -19.03
CA ASN A 142 -14.64 5.25 -19.95
C ASN A 142 -14.60 4.05 -20.93
N GLU A 143 -14.14 4.26 -22.16
CA GLU A 143 -13.95 3.19 -23.15
C GLU A 143 -12.68 2.34 -22.88
N LYS A 144 -11.87 2.77 -21.92
CA LYS A 144 -10.63 2.11 -21.49
C LYS A 144 -10.89 1.18 -20.30
N GLN A 145 -10.02 0.21 -20.09
CA GLN A 145 -10.04 -0.65 -18.92
C GLN A 145 -9.37 0.01 -17.72
N LEU A 146 -10.01 -0.13 -16.54
CA LEU A 146 -9.41 0.20 -15.25
C LEU A 146 -8.46 -0.90 -14.79
N MET A 147 -7.22 -0.54 -14.48
CA MET A 147 -6.26 -1.47 -13.87
C MET A 147 -6.72 -1.84 -12.47
N LYS A 148 -6.73 -3.14 -12.17
CA LYS A 148 -7.14 -3.68 -10.88
C LYS A 148 -6.08 -4.63 -10.33
N VAL A 149 -5.88 -4.60 -9.02
CA VAL A 149 -5.06 -5.57 -8.29
C VAL A 149 -5.93 -6.56 -7.54
N ARG A 150 -5.40 -7.77 -7.36
CA ARG A 150 -6.06 -8.81 -6.57
C ARG A 150 -5.72 -8.61 -5.09
N THR A 151 -6.74 -8.73 -4.26
CA THR A 151 -6.66 -8.83 -2.80
C THR A 151 -7.39 -10.11 -2.36
N GLU A 152 -7.32 -10.43 -1.08
CA GLU A 152 -8.12 -11.50 -0.48
C GLU A 152 -9.63 -11.28 -0.66
N LYS A 153 -10.07 -10.02 -0.68
CA LYS A 153 -11.48 -9.62 -0.80
C LYS A 153 -11.96 -9.44 -2.25
N GLY A 154 -11.10 -9.73 -3.23
CA GLY A 154 -11.41 -9.59 -4.65
C GLY A 154 -10.53 -8.56 -5.37
N ARG A 155 -11.00 -8.09 -6.53
CA ARG A 155 -10.25 -7.16 -7.38
C ARG A 155 -10.64 -5.70 -7.10
N VAL A 156 -9.67 -4.90 -6.68
CA VAL A 156 -9.84 -3.46 -6.38
C VAL A 156 -9.03 -2.61 -7.36
N PRO A 157 -9.38 -1.33 -7.58
CA PRO A 157 -8.58 -0.42 -8.42
C PRO A 157 -7.11 -0.35 -7.98
N LEU A 158 -6.19 -0.34 -8.94
CA LEU A 158 -4.79 -0.02 -8.66
C LEU A 158 -4.68 1.50 -8.48
N LEU A 159 -4.48 1.94 -7.24
CA LEU A 159 -4.37 3.35 -6.88
C LEU A 159 -2.93 3.71 -6.51
N GLY A 160 -2.51 4.90 -6.94
CA GLY A 160 -1.28 5.56 -6.48
C GLY A 160 -1.61 6.96 -5.97
N LYS A 161 -0.64 7.64 -5.33
CA LYS A 161 -0.82 9.04 -4.93
C LYS A 161 -0.59 10.01 -6.09
N ASN A 162 0.46 9.74 -6.86
CA ASN A 162 0.91 10.62 -7.92
C ASN A 162 1.45 9.84 -9.12
N CYS A 163 1.15 10.29 -10.34
CA CYS A 163 1.65 9.67 -11.57
C CYS A 163 3.18 9.69 -11.71
N THR A 164 3.87 10.59 -11.01
CA THR A 164 5.34 10.63 -10.93
C THR A 164 5.92 9.41 -10.22
N HIS A 165 5.12 8.65 -9.46
CA HIS A 165 5.51 7.40 -8.82
C HIS A 165 5.58 6.21 -9.80
N LYS A 166 5.17 6.42 -11.07
CA LYS A 166 5.29 5.45 -12.19
C LYS A 166 4.67 4.07 -11.92
N PHE A 167 3.58 4.03 -11.15
CA PHE A 167 2.96 2.79 -10.69
C PHE A 167 2.07 2.09 -11.74
N CYS A 168 1.71 2.74 -12.84
CA CYS A 168 0.94 2.11 -13.89
C CYS A 168 1.80 1.13 -14.70
N PRO A 169 1.28 -0.06 -15.04
CA PRO A 169 1.97 -1.01 -15.90
C PRO A 169 2.05 -0.50 -17.35
N MET A 170 2.78 -1.22 -18.19
CA MET A 170 2.82 -0.98 -19.64
C MET A 170 1.40 -1.01 -20.24
N ASP A 171 1.14 -0.17 -21.25
CA ASP A 171 -0.15 0.02 -21.93
C ASP A 171 -1.28 0.64 -21.10
N PHE A 172 -1.01 1.00 -19.85
CA PHE A 172 -1.91 1.79 -19.02
C PHE A 172 -1.36 3.20 -18.84
N GLU A 173 -2.20 4.19 -19.16
CA GLU A 173 -1.92 5.60 -18.88
C GLU A 173 -2.30 5.93 -17.44
N CYS A 174 -1.44 6.71 -16.79
CA CYS A 174 -1.75 7.25 -15.47
C CYS A 174 -2.63 8.49 -15.60
N ILE A 175 -3.75 8.49 -14.89
CA ILE A 175 -4.65 9.63 -14.76
C ILE A 175 -4.49 10.19 -13.35
N GLN A 176 -4.03 11.44 -13.27
CA GLN A 176 -3.83 12.16 -12.01
C GLN A 176 -5.14 12.82 -11.58
N GLY A 177 -5.64 12.46 -10.39
CA GLY A 177 -6.67 13.19 -9.67
C GLY A 177 -6.09 14.19 -8.67
N GLN A 178 -6.96 14.79 -7.86
CA GLN A 178 -6.59 15.74 -6.82
C GLN A 178 -5.89 15.05 -5.64
N TYR A 179 -6.35 13.86 -5.23
CA TYR A 179 -5.86 13.15 -4.06
C TYR A 179 -5.14 11.85 -4.42
N LEU A 180 -5.61 11.19 -5.46
CA LEU A 180 -5.15 9.89 -5.93
C LEU A 180 -4.95 9.91 -7.45
N ALA A 181 -4.22 8.92 -7.93
CA ALA A 181 -4.05 8.62 -9.33
C ALA A 181 -4.46 7.18 -9.60
N HIS A 182 -4.93 6.93 -10.81
CA HIS A 182 -5.33 5.59 -11.26
C HIS A 182 -4.83 5.32 -12.68
N CYS A 183 -4.95 4.07 -13.13
CA CYS A 183 -4.43 3.64 -14.41
C CYS A 183 -5.56 3.20 -15.34
N CYS A 184 -5.68 3.86 -16.50
CA CYS A 184 -6.61 3.51 -17.57
C CYS A 184 -5.85 3.11 -18.83
N GLY A 185 -6.14 1.94 -19.37
CA GLY A 185 -5.42 1.37 -20.51
C GLY A 185 -6.35 0.72 -21.51
N SER A 186 -5.85 0.46 -22.71
CA SER A 186 -6.58 -0.35 -23.67
C SER A 186 -6.29 -1.82 -23.42
N PHE A 187 -7.27 -2.68 -23.63
CA PHE A 187 -7.03 -4.12 -23.75
C PHE A 187 -6.39 -4.40 -25.13
N MET A 188 -5.21 -3.85 -25.43
CA MET A 188 -4.47 -4.25 -26.62
C MET A 188 -3.87 -5.64 -26.36
N ARG A 189 -4.70 -6.66 -26.63
CA ARG A 189 -4.36 -7.99 -27.14
C ARG A 189 -3.33 -8.80 -26.33
N PHE A 190 -3.77 -9.40 -25.22
CA PHE A 190 -3.27 -10.72 -24.79
C PHE A 190 -3.58 -11.88 -25.79
N ARG A 191 -3.96 -11.58 -27.04
CA ARG A 191 -4.09 -12.56 -28.14
C ARG A 191 -2.90 -12.60 -29.10
N LEU A 192 -1.87 -11.76 -28.95
CA LEU A 192 -0.69 -11.84 -29.82
C LEU A 192 0.56 -12.45 -29.15
N HIS A 193 0.60 -12.57 -27.83
CA HIS A 193 1.65 -13.32 -27.13
C HIS A 193 1.30 -14.78 -26.81
N GLN A 194 0.04 -15.21 -27.05
CA GLN A 194 -0.31 -16.63 -27.11
C GLN A 194 -0.16 -17.24 -28.52
N VAL A 195 0.30 -16.47 -29.51
CA VAL A 195 0.63 -16.97 -30.86
C VAL A 195 2.15 -16.90 -31.09
N SER A 196 2.95 -17.13 -30.04
CA SER A 196 4.41 -17.27 -30.19
C SER A 196 5.02 -18.47 -29.47
N GLU A 197 4.26 -19.25 -28.69
CA GLU A 197 4.75 -20.52 -28.15
C GLU A 197 4.47 -21.73 -29.05
N ASP A 198 3.51 -21.65 -29.98
CA ASP A 198 3.20 -22.74 -30.92
C ASP A 198 3.97 -22.64 -32.25
N THR A 199 4.58 -21.49 -32.58
CA THR A 199 5.33 -21.32 -33.83
C THR A 199 6.83 -21.62 -33.68
N TYR A 200 7.37 -21.68 -32.46
CA TYR A 200 8.77 -22.10 -32.24
C TYR A 200 8.94 -23.63 -32.19
N LYS A 201 7.85 -24.40 -32.14
CA LYS A 201 7.87 -25.87 -32.22
C LYS A 201 7.74 -26.45 -33.63
N ILE A 202 7.60 -25.61 -34.66
CA ILE A 202 7.40 -26.05 -36.06
C ILE A 202 8.65 -25.83 -36.93
N LEU A 203 9.70 -25.17 -36.43
CA LEU A 203 10.94 -24.93 -37.18
C LEU A 203 12.16 -25.73 -36.69
N VAL A 204 11.94 -26.81 -35.93
CA VAL A 204 12.98 -27.80 -35.65
C VAL A 204 12.48 -29.20 -36.01
N ARG A 205 12.50 -29.49 -37.32
CA ARG A 205 12.77 -30.79 -37.99
C ARG A 205 12.34 -30.72 -39.46
N PRO A 206 12.99 -31.46 -40.38
CA PRO A 206 14.05 -32.45 -40.17
C PRO A 206 15.45 -31.83 -40.11
#